data_AF-A0A2S7PWS9-F1
#
_entry.id   AF-A0A2S7PWS9-F1
#
_cell.length_a   1.000
_cell.length_b   1.000
_cell.length_c   1.000
_cell.angle_alpha   90.00
_cell.angle_beta   90.00
_cell.angle_gamma   90.00
#
_symmetry.space_group_name_H-M   'P 1'
#
loop_
_entity.id
_entity.type
_entity.pdbx_description
1 polymer ?
#
loop_
_entity_poly.entity_id
_entity_poly.type
_entity_poly.pdbx_seq_one_letter_code
_entity_poly.pdbx_strand_id
1 'polypeptide(L)'
;MWTSDHKCRYNIFTGGGLFWTATTGVCMIYGVIYKKWMSVGGVQGILGYPISDESRTPGGVTRFSEFSEGGAIYYTATRGAFPIYGDIYKKWYSGGGETGVLGYPISDEASTTDALYRFNIFSNGGAIYWTQDRCPVQNSGDIYKKWISLGGELSSLGYPLTDEREGRCNTRYSTFGGGSIWWYPSIGARTFCGRETKYNIAITTLDIHGVRSAFIDTLYIAACITTTAAGVKSVAIPLGDHTSVKLLDCPIADDEIATLVYIVIHNSSNDQADVIKKLDAAMLKIGSAVSEVLPNSLDSEKVIGGAIGTAIGTTKVPTDGSAIGEFAGWAESGGLGMSFLNCNGVVAARVVPLRGSDLKAQLISKNQWKTGDEHLGTASAEGRGPISHYNVSWNLEFA
;
A
#
# COMPACT_ATOMS: atom_id res chain seq x y z
N MET A 1 -14.90 -17.81 54.58
CA MET A 1 -16.22 -17.89 53.88
C MET A 1 -16.04 -18.66 52.57
N TRP A 2 -17.11 -19.18 51.98
CA TRP A 2 -17.09 -19.76 50.63
C TRP A 2 -17.73 -18.77 49.65
N THR A 3 -17.29 -18.79 48.39
CA THR A 3 -18.03 -18.16 47.29
C THR A 3 -19.37 -18.88 47.08
N SER A 4 -20.33 -18.18 46.47
CA SER A 4 -21.68 -18.72 46.22
C SER A 4 -21.69 -19.96 45.32
N ASP A 5 -20.71 -20.09 44.44
CA ASP A 5 -20.50 -21.26 43.58
C ASP A 5 -19.66 -22.37 44.25
N HIS A 6 -19.22 -22.16 45.50
CA HIS A 6 -18.36 -23.05 46.28
C HIS A 6 -17.01 -23.40 45.63
N LYS A 7 -16.53 -22.61 44.66
CA LYS A 7 -15.23 -22.85 44.00
C LYS A 7 -14.04 -22.25 44.75
N CYS A 8 -14.26 -21.19 45.53
CA CYS A 8 -13.19 -20.51 46.26
C CYS A 8 -13.56 -20.30 47.74
N ARG A 9 -12.60 -20.51 48.63
CA ARG A 9 -12.69 -20.17 50.05
C ARG A 9 -11.87 -18.92 50.32
N TYR A 10 -12.43 -17.94 51.02
CA TYR A 10 -11.75 -16.66 51.22
C TYR A 10 -11.90 -16.10 52.63
N ASN A 11 -10.92 -15.29 53.03
CA ASN A 11 -10.93 -14.44 54.22
C ASN A 11 -10.58 -13.01 53.81
N ILE A 12 -11.38 -12.04 54.26
CA ILE A 12 -11.19 -10.62 53.96
C ILE A 12 -10.57 -9.93 55.17
N PHE A 13 -9.64 -9.02 54.90
CA PHE A 13 -8.93 -8.19 55.86
C PHE A 13 -9.09 -6.71 55.51
N THR A 14 -8.73 -5.83 56.44
CA THR A 14 -8.76 -4.37 56.25
C THR A 14 -7.69 -3.95 55.22
N GLY A 15 -8.03 -4.06 53.92
CA GLY A 15 -7.14 -3.67 52.81
C GLY A 15 -6.72 -4.80 51.87
N GLY A 16 -7.25 -6.01 52.04
CA GLY A 16 -6.96 -7.13 51.15
C GLY A 16 -7.75 -8.38 51.49
N GLY A 17 -7.46 -9.48 50.80
CA GLY A 17 -8.06 -10.78 51.06
C GLY A 17 -7.13 -11.91 50.68
N LEU A 18 -7.33 -13.03 51.37
CA LEU A 18 -6.73 -14.32 51.05
C LEU A 18 -7.79 -15.20 50.40
N PHE A 19 -7.48 -15.77 49.25
CA PHE A 19 -8.38 -16.57 48.43
C PHE A 19 -7.74 -17.91 48.14
N TRP A 20 -8.44 -18.98 48.47
CA TRP A 20 -7.95 -20.33 48.31
C TRP A 20 -8.79 -21.09 47.29
N THR A 21 -8.11 -21.78 46.40
CA THR A 21 -8.73 -22.78 45.52
C THR A 21 -7.89 -24.06 45.54
N ALA A 22 -8.50 -25.18 45.12
CA ALA A 22 -7.78 -26.44 45.01
C ALA A 22 -6.65 -26.40 43.96
N THR A 23 -6.78 -25.56 42.93
CA THR A 23 -5.84 -25.48 41.81
C THR A 23 -4.67 -24.54 42.08
N THR A 24 -4.93 -23.38 42.69
CA THR A 24 -3.93 -22.30 42.83
C THR A 24 -3.34 -22.20 44.24
N GLY A 25 -3.92 -22.90 45.23
CA GLY A 25 -3.58 -22.68 46.63
C GLY A 25 -4.10 -21.32 47.12
N VAL A 26 -3.43 -20.74 48.11
CA VAL A 26 -3.80 -19.41 48.66
C VAL A 26 -3.16 -18.32 47.82
N CYS A 27 -3.96 -17.44 47.24
CA CYS A 27 -3.54 -16.20 46.61
C CYS A 27 -3.94 -15.00 47.48
N MET A 28 -3.02 -14.07 47.65
CA MET A 28 -3.23 -12.82 48.38
C MET A 28 -3.35 -11.64 47.40
N ILE A 29 -4.42 -10.87 47.57
CA ILE A 29 -4.62 -9.61 46.85
C ILE A 29 -4.87 -8.49 47.84
N TYR A 30 -4.22 -7.34 47.64
CA TYR A 30 -4.26 -6.22 48.59
C TYR A 30 -4.07 -4.87 47.89
N GLY A 31 -4.17 -3.79 48.66
CA GLY A 31 -3.82 -2.46 48.18
C GLY A 31 -4.67 -1.94 47.02
N VAL A 32 -4.03 -1.34 46.02
CA VAL A 32 -4.72 -0.66 44.91
C VAL A 32 -5.37 -1.67 43.96
N ILE A 33 -4.72 -2.80 43.69
CA ILE A 33 -5.29 -3.87 42.86
C ILE A 33 -6.55 -4.43 43.53
N TYR A 34 -6.51 -4.71 44.83
CA TYR A 34 -7.70 -5.15 45.57
C TYR A 34 -8.84 -4.14 45.52
N LYS A 35 -8.56 -2.85 45.75
CA LYS A 35 -9.58 -1.79 45.65
C LYS A 35 -10.21 -1.74 44.26
N LYS A 36 -9.39 -1.84 43.20
CA LYS A 36 -9.89 -1.85 41.81
C LYS A 36 -10.72 -3.09 41.53
N TRP A 37 -10.27 -4.27 41.94
CA TRP A 37 -11.00 -5.53 41.81
C TRP A 37 -12.37 -5.47 42.49
N MET A 38 -12.44 -4.95 43.72
CA MET A 38 -13.70 -4.74 44.43
C MET A 38 -14.63 -3.75 43.70
N SER A 39 -14.10 -2.72 43.04
CA SER A 39 -14.92 -1.77 42.27
C SER A 39 -15.57 -2.38 41.02
N VAL A 40 -15.05 -3.50 40.51
CA VAL A 40 -15.61 -4.24 39.37
C VAL A 40 -16.39 -5.50 39.81
N GLY A 41 -16.87 -5.51 41.06
CA GLY A 41 -17.74 -6.56 41.62
C GLY A 41 -17.02 -7.63 42.43
N GLY A 42 -15.69 -7.57 42.53
CA GLY A 42 -14.90 -8.53 43.30
C GLY A 42 -15.16 -9.97 42.84
N VAL A 43 -15.42 -10.86 43.80
CA VAL A 43 -15.55 -12.30 43.53
C VAL A 43 -16.78 -12.67 42.70
N GLN A 44 -17.82 -11.84 42.71
CA GLN A 44 -19.02 -12.01 41.89
C GLN A 44 -18.96 -11.18 40.61
N GLY A 45 -17.88 -10.41 40.43
CA GLY A 45 -17.66 -9.56 39.28
C GLY A 45 -17.11 -10.30 38.07
N ILE A 46 -16.88 -9.55 36.99
CA ILE A 46 -16.47 -10.07 35.69
C ILE A 46 -15.11 -10.79 35.70
N LEU A 47 -14.28 -10.54 36.71
CA LEU A 47 -12.96 -11.15 36.84
C LEU A 47 -13.00 -12.46 37.66
N GLY A 48 -13.98 -12.64 38.55
CA GLY A 48 -14.00 -13.74 39.51
C GLY A 48 -12.96 -13.61 40.62
N TYR A 49 -12.46 -14.73 41.14
CA TYR A 49 -11.48 -14.76 42.23
C TYR A 49 -10.03 -14.70 41.72
N PRO A 50 -9.08 -14.18 42.50
CA PRO A 50 -7.67 -14.14 42.11
C PRO A 50 -7.10 -15.56 42.02
N ILE A 51 -6.26 -15.77 41.01
CA ILE A 51 -5.56 -17.05 40.75
C ILE A 51 -4.03 -16.91 40.83
N SER A 52 -3.53 -15.69 41.03
CA SER A 52 -2.12 -15.42 41.28
C SER A 52 -1.95 -14.33 42.35
N ASP A 53 -0.82 -14.39 43.05
CA ASP A 53 -0.36 -13.30 43.91
C ASP A 53 0.03 -12.08 43.08
N GLU A 54 0.06 -10.91 43.73
CA GLU A 54 0.61 -9.70 43.12
C GLU A 54 2.07 -9.91 42.69
N SER A 55 2.29 -9.94 41.38
CA SER A 55 3.59 -10.17 40.75
C SER A 55 4.06 -8.93 40.01
N ARG A 56 5.37 -8.82 39.77
CA ARG A 56 5.94 -7.75 38.94
C ARG A 56 6.05 -8.22 37.49
N THR A 57 5.78 -7.34 36.55
CA THR A 57 6.06 -7.61 35.14
C THR A 57 7.58 -7.67 34.88
N PRO A 58 8.01 -8.35 33.80
CA PRO A 58 9.38 -8.22 33.31
C PRO A 58 9.75 -6.73 33.16
N GLY A 59 10.90 -6.32 33.73
CA GLY A 59 11.32 -4.92 33.84
C GLY A 59 10.88 -4.20 35.12
N GLY A 60 10.02 -4.79 35.96
CA GLY A 60 9.75 -4.36 37.33
C GLY A 60 8.93 -3.07 37.50
N VAL A 61 8.48 -2.45 36.41
CA VAL A 61 7.78 -1.16 36.41
C VAL A 61 6.33 -1.28 36.86
N THR A 62 5.69 -2.43 36.60
CA THR A 62 4.26 -2.63 36.87
C THR A 62 4.03 -3.87 37.71
N ARG A 63 2.91 -3.87 38.44
CA ARG A 63 2.47 -5.00 39.26
C ARG A 63 1.14 -5.50 38.73
N PHE A 64 0.87 -6.79 38.83
CA PHE A 64 -0.39 -7.34 38.36
C PHE A 64 -0.84 -8.57 39.15
N SER A 65 -2.12 -8.85 39.07
CA SER A 65 -2.73 -10.11 39.52
C SER A 65 -3.69 -10.60 38.45
N GLU A 66 -3.80 -11.91 38.30
CA GLU A 66 -4.67 -12.59 37.34
C GLU A 66 -5.88 -13.19 38.07
N PHE A 67 -6.97 -13.37 37.32
CA PHE A 67 -8.26 -13.80 37.88
C PHE A 67 -8.92 -14.93 37.08
N SER A 68 -9.81 -15.66 37.76
CA SER A 68 -10.33 -16.95 37.31
C SER A 68 -11.20 -16.92 36.05
N GLU A 69 -11.92 -15.82 35.80
CA GLU A 69 -12.83 -15.70 34.64
C GLU A 69 -12.12 -15.19 33.37
N GLY A 70 -10.78 -15.13 33.39
CA GLY A 70 -9.99 -14.67 32.25
C GLY A 70 -9.84 -13.15 32.25
N GLY A 71 -8.78 -12.70 32.93
CA GLY A 71 -8.39 -11.30 32.96
C GLY A 71 -7.32 -11.03 34.00
N ALA A 72 -6.84 -9.79 34.01
CA ALA A 72 -5.82 -9.32 34.92
C ALA A 72 -6.07 -7.86 35.29
N ILE A 73 -5.52 -7.43 36.42
CA ILE A 73 -5.47 -6.02 36.81
C ILE A 73 -4.02 -5.61 36.88
N TYR A 74 -3.62 -4.63 36.07
CA TYR A 74 -2.28 -4.05 36.07
C TYR A 74 -2.28 -2.75 36.85
N TYR A 75 -1.29 -2.58 37.71
CA TYR A 75 -1.08 -1.40 38.54
C TYR A 75 0.27 -0.76 38.25
N THR A 76 0.24 0.57 38.14
CA THR A 76 1.42 1.43 38.12
C THR A 76 1.28 2.57 39.10
N ALA A 77 2.38 3.01 39.72
CA ALA A 77 2.36 4.12 40.66
C ALA A 77 1.89 5.45 40.01
N THR A 78 2.15 5.63 38.72
CA THR A 78 1.84 6.88 38.00
C THR A 78 0.43 6.95 37.44
N ARG A 79 -0.20 5.80 37.10
CA ARG A 79 -1.52 5.77 36.46
C ARG A 79 -2.62 5.09 37.27
N GLY A 80 -2.26 4.30 38.29
CA GLY A 80 -3.24 3.51 39.05
C GLY A 80 -3.43 2.10 38.48
N ALA A 81 -4.57 1.49 38.80
CA ALA A 81 -4.88 0.09 38.47
C ALA A 81 -5.99 -0.03 37.42
N PHE A 82 -5.74 -0.84 36.38
CA PHE A 82 -6.63 -1.02 35.23
C PHE A 82 -6.88 -2.50 34.95
N PRO A 83 -8.15 -2.93 34.89
CA PRO A 83 -8.55 -4.27 34.52
C PRO A 83 -8.53 -4.44 33.00
N ILE A 84 -8.18 -5.64 32.57
CA ILE A 84 -8.33 -6.13 31.21
C ILE A 84 -8.91 -7.55 31.30
N TYR A 85 -9.97 -7.85 30.54
CA TYR A 85 -10.67 -9.13 30.63
C TYR A 85 -11.33 -9.50 29.29
N GLY A 86 -11.98 -10.66 29.25
CA GLY A 86 -12.78 -11.09 28.11
C GLY A 86 -11.98 -11.24 26.81
N ASP A 87 -12.59 -10.90 25.68
CA ASP A 87 -11.96 -11.12 24.37
C ASP A 87 -10.83 -10.13 24.08
N ILE A 88 -10.89 -8.91 24.63
CA ILE A 88 -9.78 -7.95 24.55
C ILE A 88 -8.55 -8.53 25.25
N TYR A 89 -8.73 -9.11 26.46
CA TYR A 89 -7.65 -9.79 27.17
C TYR A 89 -7.07 -10.95 26.37
N LYS A 90 -7.91 -11.84 25.82
CA LYS A 90 -7.44 -12.98 25.02
C LYS A 90 -6.61 -12.53 23.83
N LYS A 91 -7.06 -11.50 23.09
CA LYS A 91 -6.33 -10.92 21.97
C LYS A 91 -4.99 -10.36 22.41
N TRP A 92 -5.00 -9.52 23.43
CA TRP A 92 -3.80 -8.89 23.97
C TRP A 92 -2.78 -9.91 24.46
N TYR A 93 -3.23 -10.92 25.22
CA TYR A 93 -2.38 -11.98 25.74
C TYR A 93 -1.77 -12.81 24.61
N SER A 94 -2.54 -13.13 23.56
CA SER A 94 -2.01 -13.81 22.36
C SER A 94 -0.96 -13.00 21.60
N GLY A 95 -1.00 -11.66 21.72
CA GLY A 95 -0.03 -10.73 21.15
C GLY A 95 1.24 -10.53 21.99
N GLY A 96 1.46 -11.35 23.02
CA GLY A 96 2.62 -11.28 23.92
C GLY A 96 2.37 -10.52 25.23
N GLY A 97 1.11 -10.14 25.52
CA GLY A 97 0.74 -9.50 26.77
C GLY A 97 1.54 -8.23 27.04
N GLU A 98 2.02 -8.07 28.27
CA GLU A 98 2.79 -6.89 28.70
C GLU A 98 4.15 -6.77 28.01
N THR A 99 4.67 -7.87 27.46
CA THR A 99 5.92 -7.89 26.68
C THR A 99 5.70 -7.64 25.19
N GLY A 100 4.43 -7.65 24.75
CA GLY A 100 4.02 -7.41 23.38
C GLY A 100 4.08 -5.94 22.98
N VAL A 101 3.74 -5.67 21.73
CA VAL A 101 3.86 -4.34 21.10
C VAL A 101 3.03 -3.25 21.80
N LEU A 102 1.92 -3.63 22.44
CA LEU A 102 1.04 -2.69 23.15
C LEU A 102 1.52 -2.34 24.56
N GLY A 103 2.26 -3.24 25.22
CA GLY A 103 2.56 -3.11 26.65
C GLY A 103 1.34 -3.41 27.53
N TYR A 104 1.26 -2.78 28.71
CA TYR A 104 0.20 -3.03 29.70
C TYR A 104 -1.00 -2.06 29.52
N PRO A 105 -2.21 -2.45 29.98
CA PRO A 105 -3.38 -1.58 29.90
C PRO A 105 -3.22 -0.33 30.79
N ILE A 106 -3.69 0.82 30.27
CA ILE A 106 -3.67 2.12 30.96
C ILE A 106 -5.05 2.77 31.03
N SER A 107 -6.09 2.03 30.66
CA SER A 107 -7.49 2.43 30.80
C SER A 107 -8.32 1.22 31.22
N ASP A 108 -9.46 1.49 31.85
CA ASP A 108 -10.53 0.52 31.93
C ASP A 108 -11.06 0.22 30.52
N GLU A 109 -11.82 -0.88 30.38
CA GLU A 109 -12.57 -1.14 29.16
C GLU A 109 -13.73 -0.15 29.07
N ALA A 110 -13.69 0.71 28.05
CA ALA A 110 -14.69 1.75 27.81
C ALA A 110 -15.52 1.46 26.57
N SER A 111 -16.76 1.94 26.55
CA SER A 111 -17.59 1.96 25.33
C SER A 111 -17.24 3.17 24.46
N THR A 112 -17.35 2.99 23.15
CA THR A 112 -17.31 4.10 22.20
C THR A 112 -18.55 4.98 22.34
N THR A 113 -18.49 6.22 21.83
CA THR A 113 -19.56 7.22 21.99
C THR A 113 -20.90 6.74 21.41
N ASP A 114 -20.88 5.94 20.35
CA ASP A 114 -22.05 5.32 19.74
C ASP A 114 -22.45 3.95 20.35
N ALA A 115 -21.71 3.50 21.37
CA ALA A 115 -21.85 2.22 22.05
C ALA A 115 -21.72 0.97 21.16
N LEU A 116 -21.17 1.08 19.93
CA LEU A 116 -21.02 -0.05 19.01
C LEU A 116 -19.80 -0.92 19.35
N TYR A 117 -18.78 -0.32 19.96
CA TYR A 117 -17.53 -0.98 20.29
C TYR A 117 -17.16 -0.76 21.76
N ARG A 118 -16.33 -1.68 22.25
CA ARG A 118 -15.63 -1.54 23.52
C ARG A 118 -14.13 -1.57 23.27
N PHE A 119 -13.34 -0.87 24.08
CA PHE A 119 -11.91 -0.78 23.86
C PHE A 119 -11.11 -0.55 25.14
N ASN A 120 -9.83 -0.95 25.10
CA ASN A 120 -8.80 -0.56 26.07
C ASN A 120 -7.66 0.16 25.34
N ILE A 121 -7.02 1.10 26.06
CA ILE A 121 -5.81 1.80 25.63
C ILE A 121 -4.59 1.24 26.38
N PHE A 122 -3.44 1.19 25.70
CA PHE A 122 -2.22 0.55 26.21
C PHE A 122 -1.01 1.48 26.26
N SER A 123 -0.05 1.13 27.11
CA SER A 123 1.09 1.98 27.50
C SER A 123 2.01 2.38 26.36
N ASN A 124 2.20 1.54 25.35
CA ASN A 124 3.13 1.78 24.24
C ASN A 124 2.49 2.51 23.05
N GLY A 125 1.26 3.01 23.21
CA GLY A 125 0.55 3.74 22.17
C GLY A 125 -0.18 2.82 21.21
N GLY A 126 -1.40 2.45 21.60
CA GLY A 126 -2.31 1.63 20.82
C GLY A 126 -3.58 1.32 21.58
N ALA A 127 -4.51 0.68 20.90
CA ALA A 127 -5.78 0.22 21.46
C ALA A 127 -6.23 -1.09 20.82
N ILE A 128 -7.04 -1.84 21.55
CA ILE A 128 -7.77 -2.99 21.03
C ILE A 128 -9.25 -2.67 21.08
N TYR A 129 -9.92 -2.78 19.93
CA TYR A 129 -11.36 -2.59 19.77
C TYR A 129 -12.06 -3.92 19.63
N TRP A 130 -13.17 -4.09 20.31
CA TRP A 130 -14.01 -5.28 20.26
C TRP A 130 -15.47 -4.90 20.02
N THR A 131 -16.17 -5.75 19.27
CA THR A 131 -17.62 -5.69 19.07
C THR A 131 -18.15 -7.12 18.96
N GLN A 132 -19.43 -7.33 19.22
CA GLN A 132 -20.01 -8.67 19.29
C GLN A 132 -19.95 -9.44 17.95
N ASP A 133 -19.97 -8.72 16.83
CA ASP A 133 -20.04 -9.33 15.50
C ASP A 133 -18.67 -9.78 14.94
N ARG A 134 -17.55 -9.40 15.60
CA ARG A 134 -16.19 -9.58 15.05
C ARG A 134 -15.13 -9.82 16.12
N CYS A 135 -14.03 -10.45 15.72
CA CYS A 135 -12.86 -10.61 16.57
C CYS A 135 -12.26 -9.25 16.99
N PRO A 136 -11.66 -9.15 18.19
CA PRO A 136 -10.95 -7.95 18.61
C PRO A 136 -9.82 -7.56 17.66
N VAL A 137 -9.72 -6.26 17.38
CA VAL A 137 -8.79 -5.65 16.45
C VAL A 137 -7.80 -4.75 17.20
N GLN A 138 -6.52 -5.03 17.03
CA GLN A 138 -5.40 -4.30 17.61
C GLN A 138 -4.79 -3.31 16.62
N ASN A 139 -4.70 -2.03 17.01
CA ASN A 139 -3.91 -1.04 16.27
C ASN A 139 -2.95 -0.29 17.20
N SER A 140 -1.73 -0.05 16.73
CA SER A 140 -0.65 0.56 17.50
C SER A 140 0.23 1.49 16.67
N GLY A 141 1.21 2.11 17.31
CA GLY A 141 2.28 2.83 16.64
C GLY A 141 1.80 4.01 15.80
N ASP A 142 2.49 4.27 14.69
CA ASP A 142 2.28 5.48 13.89
C ASP A 142 0.97 5.45 13.08
N ILE A 143 0.49 4.27 12.70
CA ILE A 143 -0.83 4.11 12.07
C ILE A 143 -1.93 4.52 13.05
N TYR A 144 -1.87 4.00 14.28
CA TYR A 144 -2.83 4.37 15.33
C TYR A 144 -2.77 5.85 15.67
N LYS A 145 -1.56 6.43 15.85
CA LYS A 145 -1.39 7.87 16.09
C LYS A 145 -2.00 8.70 14.96
N LYS A 146 -1.80 8.29 13.70
CA LYS A 146 -2.38 8.99 12.55
C LYS A 146 -3.90 8.90 12.57
N TRP A 147 -4.47 7.72 12.82
CA TRP A 147 -5.91 7.54 12.93
C TRP A 147 -6.53 8.44 14.01
N ILE A 148 -5.95 8.44 15.22
CA ILE A 148 -6.39 9.33 16.30
C ILE A 148 -6.27 10.82 15.91
N SER A 149 -5.21 11.21 15.19
CA SER A 149 -5.03 12.60 14.73
C SER A 149 -6.11 13.08 13.75
N LEU A 150 -6.80 12.14 13.10
CA LEU A 150 -7.88 12.40 12.14
C LEU A 150 -9.26 12.45 12.82
N GLY A 151 -9.33 12.27 14.14
CA GLY A 151 -10.58 12.17 14.89
C GLY A 151 -10.97 10.73 15.25
N GLY A 152 -10.09 9.75 15.04
CA GLY A 152 -10.30 8.37 15.46
C GLY A 152 -11.59 7.76 14.90
N GLU A 153 -12.41 7.21 15.77
CA GLU A 153 -13.71 6.63 15.45
C GLU A 153 -14.71 7.62 14.86
N LEU A 154 -14.56 8.92 15.14
CA LEU A 154 -15.41 9.99 14.59
C LEU A 154 -14.91 10.50 13.23
N SER A 155 -13.77 10.01 12.75
CA SER A 155 -13.24 10.36 11.43
C SER A 155 -14.00 9.66 10.30
N SER A 156 -13.79 10.12 9.07
CA SER A 156 -14.35 9.46 7.87
C SER A 156 -13.86 8.02 7.66
N LEU A 157 -12.78 7.60 8.33
CA LEU A 157 -12.31 6.22 8.29
C LEU A 157 -13.14 5.30 9.20
N GLY A 158 -13.76 5.83 10.25
CA GLY A 158 -14.50 5.05 11.24
C GLY A 158 -13.63 4.03 11.96
N TYR A 159 -14.25 2.91 12.34
CA TYR A 159 -13.63 1.87 13.18
C TYR A 159 -12.60 1.01 12.45
N PRO A 160 -11.59 0.52 13.16
CA PRO A 160 -10.65 -0.44 12.61
C PRO A 160 -11.33 -1.79 12.32
N LEU A 161 -10.97 -2.40 11.18
CA LEU A 161 -11.47 -3.69 10.72
C LEU A 161 -10.41 -4.79 10.78
N THR A 162 -9.13 -4.42 10.75
CA THR A 162 -8.01 -5.36 10.80
C THR A 162 -6.95 -4.87 11.76
N ASP A 163 -6.18 -5.81 12.31
CA ASP A 163 -4.91 -5.48 12.93
C ASP A 163 -3.98 -4.81 11.91
N GLU A 164 -2.91 -4.22 12.41
CA GLU A 164 -1.77 -3.80 11.59
C GLU A 164 -1.16 -5.02 10.89
N ARG A 165 -1.04 -4.95 9.56
CA ARG A 165 -0.52 -5.99 8.68
C ARG A 165 0.74 -5.51 7.98
N GLU A 166 1.66 -6.43 7.75
CA GLU A 166 2.84 -6.16 6.93
C GLU A 166 2.46 -6.04 5.44
N GLY A 167 3.07 -5.05 4.78
CA GLY A 167 3.05 -4.86 3.33
C GLY A 167 4.46 -5.01 2.74
N ARG A 168 4.59 -4.80 1.42
CA ARG A 168 5.90 -4.86 0.76
C ARG A 168 6.80 -3.69 1.15
N CYS A 169 8.11 -3.83 0.90
CA CYS A 169 9.09 -2.77 1.12
C CYS A 169 9.09 -2.19 2.55
N ASN A 170 8.91 -3.06 3.54
CA ASN A 170 8.84 -2.69 4.95
C ASN A 170 7.71 -1.68 5.23
N THR A 171 6.61 -1.74 4.49
CA THR A 171 5.39 -0.98 4.77
C THR A 171 4.49 -1.74 5.71
N ARG A 172 3.59 -1.03 6.39
CA ARG A 172 2.58 -1.61 7.27
C ARG A 172 1.25 -0.92 7.02
N TYR A 173 0.13 -1.60 7.20
CA TYR A 173 -1.18 -0.99 6.97
C TYR A 173 -2.27 -1.57 7.86
N SER A 174 -3.30 -0.77 8.10
CA SER A 174 -4.55 -1.20 8.74
C SER A 174 -5.74 -0.74 7.91
N THR A 175 -6.77 -1.58 7.84
CA THR A 175 -8.04 -1.24 7.19
C THR A 175 -9.09 -0.81 8.21
N PHE A 176 -9.89 0.17 7.81
CA PHE A 176 -10.95 0.82 8.56
C PHE A 176 -12.24 0.81 7.73
N GLY A 177 -13.39 1.10 8.35
CA GLY A 177 -14.70 1.13 7.68
C GLY A 177 -14.72 1.96 6.39
N GLY A 178 -14.08 3.13 6.42
CA GLY A 178 -14.04 4.09 5.31
C GLY A 178 -12.78 4.05 4.44
N GLY A 179 -11.82 3.15 4.71
CA GLY A 179 -10.56 3.13 3.94
C GLY A 179 -9.41 2.40 4.62
N SER A 180 -8.18 2.84 4.37
CA SER A 180 -6.99 2.29 5.01
C SER A 180 -5.99 3.36 5.40
N ILE A 181 -5.14 3.05 6.37
CA ILE A 181 -3.96 3.85 6.71
C ILE A 181 -2.74 2.99 6.49
N TRP A 182 -1.77 3.53 5.75
CA TRP A 182 -0.50 2.89 5.45
C TRP A 182 0.64 3.67 6.06
N TRP A 183 1.59 2.97 6.65
CA TRP A 183 2.86 3.50 7.11
C TRP A 183 3.99 3.07 6.18
N TYR A 184 4.81 4.04 5.80
CA TYR A 184 6.01 3.84 5.00
C TYR A 184 7.25 4.29 5.80
N PRO A 185 8.39 3.61 5.67
CA PRO A 185 9.63 4.00 6.36
C PRO A 185 10.09 5.43 6.06
N SER A 186 9.89 5.88 4.81
CA SER A 186 10.39 7.17 4.32
C SER A 186 9.48 8.35 4.65
N ILE A 187 8.16 8.14 4.68
CA ILE A 187 7.17 9.23 4.75
C ILE A 187 6.16 9.10 5.91
N GLY A 188 6.18 8.00 6.65
CA GLY A 188 5.28 7.74 7.77
C GLY A 188 3.86 7.38 7.35
N ALA A 189 2.88 7.59 8.24
CA ALA A 189 1.50 7.15 8.04
C ALA A 189 0.65 8.08 7.14
N ARG A 190 -0.14 7.51 6.22
CA ARG A 190 -1.02 8.19 5.23
C ARG A 190 -2.36 7.48 5.06
N THR A 191 -3.41 8.24 4.73
CA THR A 191 -4.80 7.76 4.59
C THR A 191 -5.16 7.52 3.12
N PHE A 192 -5.97 6.49 2.86
CA PHE A 192 -6.51 6.17 1.53
C PHE A 192 -8.01 5.87 1.63
N CYS A 193 -8.80 6.40 0.68
CA CYS A 193 -10.25 6.15 0.60
C CYS A 193 -10.54 4.88 -0.22
N GLY A 194 -11.47 4.02 0.23
CA GLY A 194 -11.85 2.78 -0.45
C GLY A 194 -10.94 1.55 -0.17
N ARG A 195 -11.43 0.33 -0.43
CA ARG A 195 -10.80 -0.96 -0.03
C ARG A 195 -10.08 -1.73 -1.18
N GLU A 196 -9.75 -1.12 -2.31
CA GLU A 196 -9.18 -1.82 -3.49
C GLU A 196 -7.65 -1.68 -3.66
N THR A 197 -7.01 -2.76 -4.11
CA THR A 197 -5.55 -2.88 -4.33
C THR A 197 -5.15 -3.11 -5.80
N LYS A 198 -6.10 -3.20 -6.74
CA LYS A 198 -5.81 -3.23 -8.18
C LYS A 198 -6.79 -2.32 -8.89
N TYR A 199 -6.28 -1.49 -9.80
CA TYR A 199 -7.10 -0.61 -10.62
C TYR A 199 -6.80 -0.90 -12.07
N ASN A 200 -7.86 -1.03 -12.86
CA ASN A 200 -7.69 -1.03 -14.31
C ASN A 200 -7.43 0.42 -14.73
N ILE A 201 -6.31 0.64 -15.38
CA ILE A 201 -6.06 1.91 -16.05
C ILE A 201 -6.40 1.80 -17.53
N ALA A 202 -6.99 2.86 -18.05
CA ALA A 202 -7.07 3.10 -19.48
C ALA A 202 -6.09 4.21 -19.84
N ILE A 203 -5.17 3.95 -20.79
CA ILE A 203 -4.48 5.04 -21.50
C ILE A 203 -5.46 5.49 -22.58
N THR A 204 -6.08 6.68 -22.43
CA THR A 204 -7.25 7.06 -23.23
C THR A 204 -6.92 7.92 -24.44
N THR A 205 -5.90 8.78 -24.34
CA THR A 205 -5.42 9.60 -25.45
C THR A 205 -3.90 9.61 -25.48
N LEU A 206 -3.35 9.75 -26.70
CA LEU A 206 -1.94 10.07 -26.92
C LEU A 206 -1.92 11.10 -28.04
N ASP A 207 -2.08 12.36 -27.65
CA ASP A 207 -2.15 13.47 -28.58
C ASP A 207 -0.75 13.81 -29.06
N ILE A 208 -0.58 13.96 -30.38
CA ILE A 208 0.68 14.41 -30.99
C ILE A 208 0.42 15.75 -31.67
N HIS A 209 1.01 16.81 -31.14
CA HIS A 209 0.95 18.14 -31.74
C HIS A 209 2.12 18.37 -32.69
N GLY A 210 1.99 19.34 -33.61
CA GLY A 210 3.11 19.78 -34.47
C GLY A 210 3.54 18.78 -35.54
N VAL A 211 2.62 17.93 -36.01
CA VAL A 211 2.89 16.95 -37.06
C VAL A 211 3.19 17.63 -38.39
N ARG A 212 4.43 17.47 -38.88
CA ARG A 212 4.74 17.83 -40.25
C ARG A 212 4.48 16.62 -41.15
N SER A 213 3.35 16.64 -41.85
CA SER A 213 3.15 15.84 -43.06
C SER A 213 3.18 16.81 -44.25
N ALA A 214 4.35 16.96 -44.86
CA ALA A 214 4.45 17.64 -46.14
C ALA A 214 4.49 16.65 -47.31
N PHE A 215 4.55 15.35 -47.05
CA PHE A 215 4.65 14.30 -48.06
C PHE A 215 3.95 13.01 -47.58
N ILE A 216 3.83 12.04 -48.48
CA ILE A 216 3.00 10.82 -48.54
C ILE A 216 3.25 9.81 -47.39
N ASP A 217 3.76 10.27 -46.25
CA ASP A 217 4.22 9.45 -45.13
C ASP A 217 3.10 9.29 -44.09
N THR A 218 2.98 8.07 -43.55
CA THR A 218 2.04 7.79 -42.46
C THR A 218 2.80 7.83 -41.13
N LEU A 219 2.23 8.54 -40.15
CA LEU A 219 2.71 8.52 -38.78
C LEU A 219 2.15 7.27 -38.08
N TYR A 220 3.01 6.54 -37.38
CA TYR A 220 2.60 5.40 -36.57
C TYR A 220 2.99 5.63 -35.13
N ILE A 221 2.17 5.07 -34.23
CA ILE A 221 2.54 4.94 -32.84
C ILE A 221 2.44 3.49 -32.40
N ALA A 222 3.44 3.08 -31.64
CA ALA A 222 3.46 1.82 -30.94
C ALA A 222 3.68 2.11 -29.45
N ALA A 223 2.87 1.48 -28.60
CA ALA A 223 2.97 1.58 -27.15
C ALA A 223 2.89 0.19 -26.53
N CYS A 224 3.60 -0.04 -25.42
CA CYS A 224 3.34 -1.18 -24.56
C CYS A 224 3.39 -0.78 -23.10
N ILE A 225 2.57 -1.47 -22.30
CA ILE A 225 2.64 -1.43 -20.86
C ILE A 225 2.99 -2.81 -20.34
N THR A 226 4.04 -2.89 -19.54
CA THR A 226 4.47 -4.12 -18.89
C THR A 226 4.16 -4.04 -17.40
N THR A 227 3.47 -5.05 -16.89
CA THR A 227 3.19 -5.24 -15.46
C THR A 227 3.65 -6.62 -15.02
N THR A 228 3.95 -6.79 -13.73
CA THR A 228 4.33 -8.11 -13.21
C THR A 228 3.12 -9.04 -13.19
N ALA A 229 1.93 -8.50 -12.92
CA ALA A 229 0.72 -9.30 -12.77
C ALA A 229 0.04 -9.71 -14.09
N ALA A 230 0.05 -8.85 -15.11
CA ALA A 230 -0.65 -9.09 -16.38
C ALA A 230 0.28 -9.27 -17.59
N GLY A 231 1.61 -9.16 -17.40
CA GLY A 231 2.59 -9.28 -18.47
C GLY A 231 2.60 -8.04 -19.38
N VAL A 232 2.92 -8.26 -20.66
CA VAL A 232 3.06 -7.19 -21.67
C VAL A 232 1.74 -7.04 -22.42
N LYS A 233 1.22 -5.81 -22.48
CA LYS A 233 0.14 -5.43 -23.38
C LYS A 233 0.66 -4.37 -24.34
N SER A 234 0.60 -4.64 -25.65
CA SER A 234 1.06 -3.74 -26.71
C SER A 234 -0.08 -3.30 -27.62
N VAL A 235 0.15 -2.19 -28.32
CA VAL A 235 -0.71 -1.67 -29.37
C VAL A 235 0.15 -0.95 -30.40
N ALA A 236 -0.16 -1.12 -31.67
CA ALA A 236 0.42 -0.35 -32.76
C ALA A 236 -0.68 0.07 -33.74
N ILE A 237 -0.76 1.36 -34.05
CA ILE A 237 -1.78 1.90 -34.97
C ILE A 237 -1.18 2.98 -35.89
N PRO A 238 -1.72 3.13 -37.12
CA PRO A 238 -1.49 4.32 -37.92
C PRO A 238 -2.25 5.48 -37.28
N LEU A 239 -1.60 6.64 -37.16
CA LEU A 239 -2.19 7.81 -36.54
C LEU A 239 -3.09 8.59 -37.52
N GLY A 240 -2.76 8.67 -38.81
CA GLY A 240 -3.60 9.38 -39.79
C GLY A 240 -4.06 10.77 -39.28
N ASP A 241 -5.37 11.05 -39.35
CA ASP A 241 -6.03 12.23 -38.74
C ASP A 241 -6.52 11.97 -37.29
N HIS A 242 -6.26 10.78 -36.72
CA HIS A 242 -6.71 10.36 -35.40
C HIS A 242 -5.66 10.67 -34.31
N THR A 243 -6.14 11.06 -33.12
CA THR A 243 -5.30 11.61 -32.03
C THR A 243 -5.24 10.75 -30.76
N SER A 244 -5.71 9.49 -30.78
CA SER A 244 -5.78 8.70 -29.53
C SER A 244 -5.46 7.22 -29.69
N VAL A 245 -4.52 6.73 -28.87
CA VAL A 245 -4.25 5.30 -28.65
C VAL A 245 -4.97 4.86 -27.39
N LYS A 246 -5.60 3.67 -27.41
CA LYS A 246 -6.22 3.09 -26.23
C LYS A 246 -5.55 1.80 -25.78
N LEU A 247 -5.03 1.78 -24.57
CA LEU A 247 -4.69 0.56 -23.82
C LEU A 247 -5.67 0.44 -22.66
N LEU A 248 -6.61 -0.50 -22.77
CA LEU A 248 -7.67 -0.73 -21.77
C LEU A 248 -7.28 -1.84 -20.79
N ASP A 249 -8.00 -1.97 -19.68
CA ASP A 249 -7.91 -3.12 -18.76
C ASP A 249 -6.47 -3.51 -18.40
N CYS A 250 -5.66 -2.53 -18.01
CA CYS A 250 -4.31 -2.77 -17.52
C CYS A 250 -4.38 -2.78 -15.98
N PRO A 251 -4.48 -3.96 -15.34
CA PRO A 251 -4.58 -4.03 -13.88
C PRO A 251 -3.23 -3.66 -13.27
N ILE A 252 -3.21 -2.61 -12.45
CA ILE A 252 -2.02 -2.17 -11.73
C ILE A 252 -2.30 -2.17 -10.23
N ALA A 253 -1.47 -2.86 -9.47
CA ALA A 253 -1.45 -2.90 -8.02
C ALA A 253 -0.59 -1.78 -7.40
N ASP A 254 -0.91 -1.34 -6.19
CA ASP A 254 -0.17 -0.27 -5.50
C ASP A 254 1.34 -0.55 -5.32
N ASP A 255 1.68 -1.82 -5.14
CA ASP A 255 3.02 -2.32 -4.83
C ASP A 255 3.79 -2.78 -6.06
N GLU A 256 3.22 -2.68 -7.27
CA GLU A 256 3.89 -3.03 -8.51
C GLU A 256 4.37 -1.81 -9.29
N ILE A 257 5.50 -1.99 -9.99
CA ILE A 257 5.97 -1.05 -11.01
C ILE A 257 5.38 -1.52 -12.34
N ALA A 258 4.65 -0.63 -13.00
CA ALA A 258 4.30 -0.74 -14.39
C ALA A 258 5.29 0.09 -15.21
N THR A 259 5.64 -0.34 -16.42
CA THR A 259 6.46 0.47 -17.31
C THR A 259 5.71 0.67 -18.61
N LEU A 260 5.44 1.93 -18.96
CA LEU A 260 4.92 2.33 -20.25
C LEU A 260 6.09 2.69 -21.16
N VAL A 261 6.15 2.09 -22.35
CA VAL A 261 7.08 2.48 -23.41
C VAL A 261 6.26 2.88 -24.61
N TYR A 262 6.62 3.99 -25.25
CA TYR A 262 6.05 4.35 -26.55
C TYR A 262 7.11 4.82 -27.54
N ILE A 263 6.84 4.59 -28.82
CA ILE A 263 7.65 5.03 -29.95
C ILE A 263 6.70 5.56 -31.03
N VAL A 264 7.03 6.73 -31.58
CA VAL A 264 6.36 7.37 -32.70
C VAL A 264 7.31 7.37 -33.89
N ILE A 265 6.84 6.87 -35.02
CA ILE A 265 7.68 6.62 -36.20
C ILE A 265 7.00 7.16 -37.46
N HIS A 266 7.80 7.86 -38.27
CA HIS A 266 7.46 8.19 -39.64
C HIS A 266 7.83 7.00 -40.53
N ASN A 267 6.87 6.51 -41.32
CA ASN A 267 7.16 5.51 -42.34
C ASN A 267 6.31 5.70 -43.60
N SER A 268 6.97 5.67 -44.76
CA SER A 268 6.35 5.86 -46.07
C SER A 268 6.05 4.54 -46.81
N SER A 269 6.05 3.41 -46.10
CA SER A 269 5.67 2.10 -46.66
C SER A 269 4.21 2.08 -47.08
N ASN A 270 3.95 1.53 -48.26
CA ASN A 270 2.59 1.30 -48.77
C ASN A 270 1.91 0.07 -48.10
N ASP A 271 2.66 -0.74 -47.34
CA ASP A 271 2.13 -1.88 -46.59
C ASP A 271 2.02 -1.53 -45.10
N GLN A 272 0.91 -0.87 -44.75
CA GLN A 272 0.63 -0.45 -43.37
C GLN A 272 0.47 -1.63 -42.41
N ALA A 273 -0.02 -2.78 -42.90
CA ALA A 273 -0.23 -3.96 -42.09
C ALA A 273 1.10 -4.60 -41.66
N ASP A 274 2.08 -4.66 -42.57
CA ASP A 274 3.44 -5.11 -42.25
C ASP A 274 4.12 -4.15 -41.26
N VAL A 275 3.94 -2.84 -41.42
CA VAL A 275 4.45 -1.82 -40.48
C VAL A 275 3.90 -2.05 -39.08
N ILE A 276 2.57 -2.15 -38.93
CA ILE A 276 1.91 -2.37 -37.64
C ILE A 276 2.39 -3.67 -36.99
N LYS A 277 2.48 -4.75 -37.77
CA LYS A 277 2.94 -6.06 -37.28
C LYS A 277 4.37 -6.00 -36.76
N LYS A 278 5.28 -5.34 -37.47
CA LYS A 278 6.68 -5.18 -37.05
C LYS A 278 6.80 -4.30 -35.82
N LEU A 279 6.00 -3.24 -35.74
CA LEU A 279 5.94 -2.36 -34.57
C LEU A 279 5.39 -3.06 -33.33
N ASP A 280 4.33 -3.84 -33.47
CA ASP A 280 3.77 -4.61 -32.35
C ASP A 280 4.76 -5.68 -31.86
N ALA A 281 5.38 -6.42 -32.79
CA ALA A 281 6.43 -7.39 -32.46
C ALA A 281 7.63 -6.73 -31.75
N ALA A 282 8.00 -5.51 -32.16
CA ALA A 282 9.01 -4.71 -31.50
C ALA A 282 8.62 -4.33 -30.06
N MET A 283 7.40 -3.84 -29.85
CA MET A 283 6.92 -3.47 -28.51
C MET A 283 6.77 -4.68 -27.58
N LEU A 284 6.41 -5.85 -28.11
CA LEU A 284 6.43 -7.11 -27.37
C LEU A 284 7.85 -7.51 -26.96
N LYS A 285 8.83 -7.37 -27.86
CA LYS A 285 10.25 -7.64 -27.55
C LYS A 285 10.76 -6.70 -26.46
N ILE A 286 10.50 -5.40 -26.58
CA ILE A 286 10.87 -4.40 -25.57
C ILE A 286 10.17 -4.69 -24.24
N GLY A 287 8.86 -4.92 -24.28
CA GLY A 287 8.07 -5.21 -23.07
C GLY A 287 8.51 -6.49 -22.37
N SER A 288 8.93 -7.52 -23.13
CA SER A 288 9.46 -8.77 -22.57
C SER A 288 10.78 -8.54 -21.85
N ALA A 289 11.69 -7.75 -22.44
CA ALA A 289 12.94 -7.37 -21.78
C ALA A 289 12.71 -6.61 -20.47
N VAL A 290 11.68 -5.76 -20.43
CA VAL A 290 11.25 -5.10 -19.19
C VAL A 290 10.68 -6.11 -18.20
N SER A 291 9.86 -7.07 -18.65
CA SER A 291 9.24 -8.08 -17.80
C SER A 291 10.26 -8.98 -17.10
N GLU A 292 11.42 -9.23 -17.71
CA GLU A 292 12.49 -10.04 -17.10
C GLU A 292 13.14 -9.36 -15.88
N VAL A 293 13.13 -8.03 -15.85
CA VAL A 293 13.78 -7.26 -14.79
C VAL A 293 12.83 -6.65 -13.76
N LEU A 294 11.54 -6.54 -14.06
CA LEU A 294 10.51 -5.99 -13.15
C LEU A 294 10.39 -6.72 -11.79
N PRO A 295 10.47 -8.06 -11.69
CA PRO A 295 10.34 -8.75 -10.40
C PRO A 295 11.49 -8.48 -9.42
N ASN A 296 12.65 -8.08 -9.93
CA ASN A 296 13.89 -7.88 -9.17
C ASN A 296 14.36 -6.41 -9.17
N SER A 297 13.60 -5.52 -9.81
CA SER A 297 13.93 -4.09 -9.85
C SER A 297 13.54 -3.44 -8.53
N LEU A 298 14.45 -3.47 -7.56
CA LEU A 298 14.46 -2.51 -6.46
C LEU A 298 14.64 -1.12 -7.07
N ASP A 299 13.53 -0.49 -7.44
CA ASP A 299 13.38 0.95 -7.68
C ASP A 299 14.35 1.63 -8.65
N SER A 300 15.02 0.89 -9.53
CA SER A 300 16.11 1.43 -10.34
C SER A 300 15.74 1.50 -11.81
N GLU A 301 15.31 2.69 -12.21
CA GLU A 301 15.21 3.21 -13.58
C GLU A 301 16.39 2.75 -14.48
N LYS A 302 17.59 2.75 -13.92
CA LYS A 302 18.83 2.28 -14.56
C LYS A 302 18.82 0.80 -15.00
N VAL A 303 18.18 -0.07 -14.23
CA VAL A 303 18.08 -1.52 -14.56
C VAL A 303 17.12 -1.71 -15.72
N ILE A 304 15.98 -1.02 -15.71
CA ILE A 304 15.00 -1.04 -16.81
C ILE A 304 15.64 -0.52 -18.09
N GLY A 305 16.32 0.63 -18.03
CA GLY A 305 17.02 1.20 -19.19
C GLY A 305 18.14 0.33 -19.76
N GLY A 306 18.88 -0.39 -18.89
CA GLY A 306 19.90 -1.35 -19.32
C GLY A 306 19.32 -2.60 -19.97
N ALA A 307 18.21 -3.12 -19.45
CA ALA A 307 17.52 -4.27 -20.02
C ALA A 307 16.95 -3.97 -21.41
N ILE A 308 16.28 -2.82 -21.54
CA ILE A 308 15.78 -2.34 -22.84
C ILE A 308 16.96 -2.18 -23.80
N GLY A 309 18.02 -1.49 -23.38
CA GLY A 309 19.20 -1.28 -24.22
C GLY A 309 19.78 -2.60 -24.74
N THR A 310 20.00 -3.56 -23.85
CA THR A 310 20.51 -4.88 -24.22
C THR A 310 19.60 -5.58 -25.24
N ALA A 311 18.27 -5.50 -25.06
CA ALA A 311 17.31 -6.14 -25.96
C ALA A 311 17.25 -5.49 -27.36
N ILE A 312 17.54 -4.20 -27.44
CA ILE A 312 17.56 -3.42 -28.69
C ILE A 312 18.98 -3.14 -29.20
N GLY A 313 20.01 -3.80 -28.65
CA GLY A 313 21.39 -3.65 -29.13
C GLY A 313 22.05 -2.30 -28.82
N THR A 314 21.55 -1.55 -27.83
CA THR A 314 22.14 -0.31 -27.34
C THR A 314 22.68 -0.47 -25.90
N THR A 315 23.62 0.39 -25.49
CA THR A 315 24.32 0.16 -24.21
C THR A 315 23.47 0.58 -23.00
N LYS A 316 22.70 1.68 -23.10
CA LYS A 316 21.78 2.15 -22.04
C LYS A 316 20.66 3.03 -22.63
N VAL A 317 19.40 2.68 -22.39
CA VAL A 317 18.28 3.55 -22.74
C VAL A 317 17.92 4.47 -21.56
N PRO A 318 17.85 5.80 -21.74
CA PRO A 318 17.36 6.71 -20.72
C PRO A 318 15.93 6.36 -20.31
N THR A 319 15.68 6.36 -19.00
CA THR A 319 14.36 6.11 -18.41
C THR A 319 13.77 7.37 -17.80
N ASP A 320 14.60 8.40 -17.61
CA ASP A 320 14.24 9.79 -17.37
C ASP A 320 14.42 10.60 -18.67
N GLY A 321 13.33 11.15 -19.19
CA GLY A 321 13.34 11.99 -20.40
C GLY A 321 13.23 11.21 -21.73
N SER A 322 13.75 11.79 -22.81
CA SER A 322 13.55 11.32 -24.18
C SER A 322 14.54 10.21 -24.56
N ALA A 323 14.04 9.08 -25.06
CA ALA A 323 14.85 7.93 -25.48
C ALA A 323 15.12 7.88 -27.00
N ILE A 324 14.79 8.96 -27.72
CA ILE A 324 14.80 9.02 -29.20
C ILE A 324 16.12 8.54 -29.80
N GLY A 325 17.27 9.03 -29.34
CA GLY A 325 18.56 8.75 -29.98
C GLY A 325 18.90 7.26 -30.03
N GLU A 326 18.67 6.55 -28.91
CA GLU A 326 18.92 5.11 -28.81
C GLU A 326 17.92 4.31 -29.65
N PHE A 327 16.62 4.67 -29.61
CA PHE A 327 15.62 4.01 -30.44
C PHE A 327 15.81 4.28 -31.94
N ALA A 328 16.28 5.47 -32.32
CA ALA A 328 16.62 5.82 -33.70
C ALA A 328 17.82 4.99 -34.20
N GLY A 329 18.90 4.92 -33.42
CA GLY A 329 20.06 4.08 -33.77
C GLY A 329 19.71 2.59 -33.88
N TRP A 330 18.84 2.09 -32.99
CA TRP A 330 18.31 0.73 -33.10
C TRP A 330 17.45 0.52 -34.35
N ALA A 331 16.56 1.47 -34.65
CA ALA A 331 15.72 1.43 -35.85
C ALA A 331 16.58 1.41 -37.14
N GLU A 332 17.60 2.27 -37.21
CA GLU A 332 18.53 2.40 -38.33
C GLU A 332 19.45 1.18 -38.50
N SER A 333 19.89 0.54 -37.41
CA SER A 333 20.67 -0.69 -37.43
C SER A 333 19.86 -1.94 -37.84
N GLY A 334 18.63 -1.76 -38.32
CA GLY A 334 17.77 -2.83 -38.81
C GLY A 334 16.95 -3.51 -37.71
N GLY A 335 16.94 -2.94 -36.49
CA GLY A 335 16.22 -3.47 -35.33
C GLY A 335 14.71 -3.65 -35.53
N LEU A 336 14.12 -2.82 -36.38
CA LEU A 336 12.71 -2.90 -36.76
C LEU A 336 12.46 -3.71 -38.05
N GLY A 337 13.50 -4.06 -38.81
CA GLY A 337 13.35 -4.77 -40.09
C GLY A 337 12.55 -3.95 -41.13
N MET A 338 12.63 -2.62 -41.05
CA MET A 338 11.91 -1.67 -41.89
C MET A 338 12.89 -0.72 -42.58
N SER A 339 12.54 -0.25 -43.78
CA SER A 339 13.33 0.76 -44.48
C SER A 339 12.89 2.16 -44.06
N PHE A 340 13.86 3.00 -43.68
CA PHE A 340 13.67 4.40 -43.33
C PHE A 340 14.38 5.26 -44.40
N LEU A 341 13.73 5.45 -45.54
CA LEU A 341 14.21 6.33 -46.62
C LEU A 341 13.62 7.74 -46.45
N ASN A 342 14.26 8.78 -47.00
CA ASN A 342 13.70 10.14 -47.13
C ASN A 342 13.16 10.78 -45.83
N CYS A 343 13.99 10.89 -44.78
CA CYS A 343 13.63 11.50 -43.49
C CYS A 343 12.56 10.74 -42.67
N ASN A 344 12.27 9.48 -43.03
CA ASN A 344 11.55 8.55 -42.16
C ASN A 344 12.43 8.12 -40.98
N GLY A 345 11.80 7.73 -39.87
CA GLY A 345 12.51 7.31 -38.67
C GLY A 345 11.73 7.55 -37.38
N VAL A 346 12.39 7.30 -36.25
CA VAL A 346 11.84 7.57 -34.91
C VAL A 346 11.84 9.08 -34.68
N VAL A 347 10.66 9.62 -34.36
CA VAL A 347 10.49 11.07 -34.15
C VAL A 347 10.14 11.44 -32.71
N ALA A 348 9.60 10.49 -31.95
CA ALA A 348 9.39 10.61 -30.52
C ALA A 348 9.50 9.23 -29.87
N ALA A 349 10.08 9.15 -28.68
CA ALA A 349 10.14 7.92 -27.91
C ALA A 349 10.38 8.21 -26.44
N ARG A 350 9.75 7.43 -25.57
CA ARG A 350 9.92 7.52 -24.12
C ARG A 350 9.74 6.19 -23.44
N VAL A 351 10.48 6.02 -22.34
CA VAL A 351 10.26 4.99 -21.34
C VAL A 351 9.75 5.69 -20.09
N VAL A 352 8.63 5.25 -19.54
CA VAL A 352 8.01 5.82 -18.34
C VAL A 352 7.77 4.71 -17.31
N PRO A 353 8.62 4.61 -16.30
CA PRO A 353 8.34 3.77 -15.14
C PRO A 353 7.26 4.44 -14.28
N LEU A 354 6.27 3.67 -13.86
CA LEU A 354 5.10 4.11 -13.12
C LEU A 354 4.90 3.20 -11.93
N ARG A 355 4.94 3.74 -10.71
CA ARG A 355 4.52 2.97 -9.53
C ARG A 355 3.00 3.00 -9.43
N GLY A 356 2.38 1.86 -9.18
CA GLY A 356 0.93 1.79 -9.02
C GLY A 356 0.40 2.69 -7.90
N SER A 357 1.15 2.85 -6.81
CA SER A 357 0.82 3.76 -5.72
C SER A 357 0.87 5.24 -6.12
N ASP A 358 1.86 5.66 -6.92
CA ASP A 358 1.95 7.02 -7.44
C ASP A 358 0.84 7.30 -8.45
N LEU A 359 0.54 6.32 -9.30
CA LEU A 359 -0.58 6.38 -10.25
C LEU A 359 -1.91 6.53 -9.55
N LYS A 360 -2.20 5.68 -8.55
CA LYS A 360 -3.43 5.77 -7.76
C LYS A 360 -3.55 7.13 -7.07
N ALA A 361 -2.47 7.61 -6.45
CA ALA A 361 -2.48 8.91 -5.77
C ALA A 361 -2.84 10.06 -6.73
N GLN A 362 -2.28 10.05 -7.94
CA GLN A 362 -2.57 11.05 -8.96
C GLN A 362 -4.00 10.92 -9.51
N LEU A 363 -4.45 9.71 -9.84
CA LEU A 363 -5.79 9.44 -10.38
C LEU A 363 -6.89 9.81 -9.40
N ILE A 364 -6.74 9.48 -8.11
CA ILE A 364 -7.68 9.88 -7.06
C ILE A 364 -7.75 11.42 -6.94
N SER A 365 -6.62 12.11 -7.09
CA SER A 365 -6.55 13.56 -6.89
C SER A 365 -7.14 14.40 -8.03
N LYS A 366 -7.06 13.91 -9.27
CA LYS A 366 -7.33 14.71 -10.48
C LYS A 366 -8.33 14.05 -11.44
N ASN A 367 -8.78 12.84 -11.16
CA ASN A 367 -9.57 11.97 -12.06
C ASN A 367 -8.88 11.65 -13.40
N GLN A 368 -7.65 12.13 -13.58
CA GLN A 368 -6.79 11.92 -14.74
C GLN A 368 -5.35 12.21 -14.33
N TRP A 369 -4.40 11.51 -14.92
CA TRP A 369 -2.99 11.92 -14.88
C TRP A 369 -2.56 12.27 -16.30
N LYS A 370 -2.19 13.54 -16.50
CA LYS A 370 -1.74 14.09 -17.78
C LYS A 370 -0.27 14.49 -17.69
N THR A 371 0.54 13.94 -18.57
CA THR A 371 1.91 14.40 -18.81
C THR A 371 2.07 14.78 -20.27
N GLY A 372 3.02 15.66 -20.56
CA GLY A 372 3.39 16.06 -21.91
C GLY A 372 4.89 15.87 -22.10
N ASP A 373 5.29 15.29 -23.22
CA ASP A 373 6.69 15.18 -23.60
C ASP A 373 6.97 16.00 -24.83
N GLU A 374 7.84 16.99 -24.68
CA GLU A 374 8.35 17.77 -25.80
C GLU A 374 9.54 17.05 -26.42
N HIS A 375 9.34 16.59 -27.65
CA HIS A 375 10.39 16.05 -28.48
C HIS A 375 10.74 17.06 -29.56
N LEU A 376 11.96 17.59 -29.49
CA LEU A 376 12.57 18.31 -30.61
C LEU A 376 12.82 17.30 -31.72
N GLY A 377 12.08 17.39 -32.80
CA GLY A 377 12.24 16.55 -33.97
C GLY A 377 13.64 16.66 -34.57
N THR A 378 14.03 15.66 -35.34
CA THR A 378 15.29 15.70 -36.09
C THR A 378 15.17 16.69 -37.25
N ALA A 379 16.18 17.53 -37.43
CA ALA A 379 16.26 18.37 -38.64
C ALA A 379 16.37 17.44 -39.86
N SER A 380 15.57 17.67 -40.91
CA SER A 380 15.81 16.96 -42.17
C SER A 380 17.21 17.33 -42.67
N ALA A 381 18.04 16.35 -43.01
CA ALA A 381 19.40 16.58 -43.51
C ALA A 381 19.43 17.52 -44.76
N GLU A 382 18.30 17.65 -45.46
CA GLU A 382 18.16 18.45 -46.68
C GLU A 382 17.54 19.85 -46.46
N GLY A 383 17.45 20.35 -45.22
CA GLY A 383 16.95 21.70 -44.94
C GLY A 383 15.48 21.93 -45.34
N ARG A 384 14.72 20.85 -45.56
CA ARG A 384 13.30 20.91 -45.87
C ARG A 384 12.57 21.26 -44.58
N GLY A 385 12.38 22.52 -44.21
CA GLY A 385 11.42 22.99 -43.18
C GLY A 385 11.88 23.01 -41.71
N PRO A 386 11.12 23.69 -40.82
CA PRO A 386 11.46 23.84 -39.40
C PRO A 386 11.37 22.52 -38.62
N ILE A 387 12.06 22.46 -37.47
CA ILE A 387 12.06 21.34 -36.52
C ILE A 387 10.60 21.01 -36.15
N SER A 388 10.18 19.76 -36.30
CA SER A 388 8.87 19.32 -35.79
C SER A 388 8.91 19.27 -34.27
N HIS A 389 7.91 19.83 -33.59
CA HIS A 389 7.78 19.74 -32.14
C HIS A 389 6.66 18.75 -31.83
N TYR A 390 7.01 17.55 -31.40
CA TYR A 390 6.02 16.56 -31.01
C TYR A 390 5.77 16.72 -29.52
N ASN A 391 4.60 17.21 -29.15
CA ASN A 391 4.13 17.14 -27.78
C ASN A 391 3.24 15.90 -27.66
N VAL A 392 3.74 14.89 -26.94
CA VAL A 392 3.02 13.65 -26.67
C VAL A 392 2.29 13.79 -25.35
N SER A 393 0.96 13.90 -25.37
CA SER A 393 0.17 14.01 -24.14
C SER A 393 -0.67 12.78 -23.92
N TRP A 394 -0.55 12.15 -22.75
CA TRP A 394 -1.32 10.96 -22.42
C TRP A 394 -2.07 11.06 -21.11
N ASN A 395 -3.25 10.41 -21.10
CA ASN A 395 -4.19 10.43 -20.00
C ASN A 395 -4.41 9.01 -19.47
N LEU A 396 -4.33 8.88 -18.14
CA LEU A 396 -4.79 7.70 -17.44
C LEU A 396 -6.13 7.96 -16.78
N GLU A 397 -7.05 7.01 -16.90
CA GLU A 397 -8.35 7.02 -16.21
C GLU A 397 -8.59 5.65 -15.55
N PHE A 398 -9.40 5.62 -14.49
CA PHE A 398 -9.95 4.35 -14.00
C PHE A 398 -10.88 3.79 -15.10
N ALA A 399 -10.64 2.55 -15.52
CA ALA A 399 -11.47 1.87 -16.51
C ALA A 399 -12.78 1.35 -15.93
#